data_AF-A0A4Z2EGN1-F1
#
_entry.id   AF-A0A4Z2EGN1-F1
#
_cell.length_a   1.000
_cell.length_b   1.000
_cell.length_c   1.000
_cell.angle_alpha   90.00
_cell.angle_beta   90.00
_cell.angle_gamma   90.00
#
_symmetry.space_group_name_H-M   'P 1'
#
loop_
_entity.id
_entity.type
_entity.pdbx_description
1 polymer ?
#
loop_
_entity_poly.entity_id
_entity_poly.type
_entity_poly.pdbx_seq_one_letter_code
_entity_poly.pdbx_strand_id
1 'polypeptide(L)'
;MSQELLESDRDSAQDASDFNWDDYLEETGAASVPHHAFKHVDLSLQTGLTPGMKLEVCVRSEADGPYWVASIITTCGQLQLLRYEGYHEDRRADFWCDLTTADLHPLGWSRQHGKTMRAPEGVREKHQDWEALLEKALAEECSAPANLLELSQRGRDPVELLSAGCYVELQDAVDPGLAWAAEVEENVGGRLKLRLVGTEGLPDTPATLWLFYLHPRLHPPGWAKEHGCTLKPPSGQWRPVGSVFCL
;
A
#
# COMPACT_ATOMS: atom_id res chain seq x y z
N MET A 1 66.46 3.80 0.32
CA MET A 1 66.16 4.40 1.64
C MET A 1 66.44 5.88 1.49
N SER A 2 65.51 6.82 1.53
CA SER A 2 64.23 6.87 2.25
C SER A 2 63.33 7.90 1.56
N GLN A 3 62.02 7.69 1.66
CA GLN A 3 60.94 8.57 1.24
C GLN A 3 61.02 9.95 1.92
N GLU A 4 60.51 10.99 1.24
CA GLU A 4 59.57 11.93 1.88
C GLU A 4 58.52 12.37 0.86
N LEU A 5 57.27 12.13 1.24
CA LEU A 5 56.03 12.45 0.57
C LEU A 5 55.63 13.88 0.92
N LEU A 6 55.18 14.65 -0.06
CA LEU A 6 54.24 15.75 0.17
C LEU A 6 53.16 15.65 -0.92
N GLU A 7 52.25 14.71 -0.69
CA GLU A 7 50.89 14.75 -1.23
C GLU A 7 50.19 15.94 -0.55
N SER A 8 49.75 16.92 -1.33
CA SER A 8 48.78 17.91 -0.83
C SER A 8 47.37 17.34 -1.02
N ASP A 9 46.89 16.69 0.05
CA ASP A 9 45.50 16.40 0.38
C ASP A 9 44.56 17.58 0.03
N ARG A 10 43.50 17.38 -0.75
CA ARG A 10 42.12 16.95 -0.40
C ARG A 10 41.14 18.10 -0.17
N ASP A 11 39.92 17.79 -0.58
CA ASP A 11 38.63 18.38 -0.17
C ASP A 11 38.33 19.82 -0.59
N SER A 12 37.84 19.92 -1.82
CA SER A 12 36.70 20.80 -2.11
C SER A 12 35.43 19.95 -2.18
N ALA A 13 35.09 19.29 -1.08
CA ALA A 13 33.71 18.89 -0.82
C ALA A 13 32.96 20.20 -0.52
N GLN A 14 32.35 20.80 -1.55
CA GLN A 14 31.32 21.80 -1.34
C GLN A 14 30.21 21.10 -0.55
N ASP A 15 30.09 21.47 0.73
CA ASP A 15 28.93 21.21 1.56
C ASP A 15 27.74 21.93 0.90
N ALA A 16 27.10 21.24 -0.05
CA ALA A 16 25.87 21.71 -0.65
C ALA A 16 24.82 21.58 0.45
N SER A 17 24.58 22.68 1.16
CA SER A 17 23.47 22.78 2.12
C SER A 17 22.21 22.24 1.46
N ASP A 18 21.63 21.19 2.04
CA ASP A 18 20.38 20.61 1.56
C ASP A 18 19.33 21.73 1.40
N PHE A 19 18.60 21.70 0.29
CA PHE A 19 17.58 22.70 0.01
C PHE A 19 16.43 22.60 1.03
N ASN A 20 16.09 23.71 1.68
CA ASN A 20 14.99 23.80 2.64
C ASN A 20 13.79 24.55 2.04
N TRP A 21 12.64 23.87 1.96
CA TRP A 21 11.40 24.46 1.45
C TRP A 21 10.87 25.59 2.35
N ASP A 22 11.01 25.48 3.67
CA ASP A 22 10.46 26.46 4.60
C ASP A 22 11.16 27.81 4.43
N ASP A 23 12.50 27.81 4.36
CA ASP A 23 13.31 29.01 4.12
C ASP A 23 12.97 29.64 2.76
N TYR A 24 12.87 28.83 1.70
CA TYR A 24 12.55 29.33 0.36
C TYR A 24 11.16 29.96 0.28
N LEU A 25 10.14 29.35 0.90
CA LEU A 25 8.78 29.89 0.89
C LEU A 25 8.70 31.19 1.70
N GLU A 26 9.40 31.27 2.84
CA GLU A 26 9.49 32.49 3.64
C GLU A 26 10.19 33.63 2.87
N GLU A 27 11.35 33.37 2.28
CA GLU A 27 12.13 34.37 1.53
C GLU A 27 11.41 34.89 0.28
N THR A 28 10.71 34.00 -0.43
CA THR A 28 10.02 34.37 -1.69
C THR A 28 8.59 34.87 -1.46
N GLY A 29 8.04 34.71 -0.25
CA GLY A 29 6.63 34.97 0.04
C GLY A 29 5.66 34.07 -0.74
N ALA A 30 6.15 32.93 -1.25
CA ALA A 30 5.34 31.97 -1.98
C ALA A 30 4.50 31.11 -1.01
N ALA A 31 3.33 30.67 -1.45
CA ALA A 31 2.46 29.79 -0.68
C ALA A 31 2.61 28.34 -1.13
N SER A 32 2.65 27.41 -0.17
CA SER A 32 2.56 25.99 -0.47
C SER A 32 1.15 25.59 -0.91
N VAL A 33 1.06 24.64 -1.83
CA VAL A 33 -0.21 24.03 -2.20
C VAL A 33 -0.62 23.05 -1.10
N PRO A 34 -1.87 23.08 -0.60
CA PRO A 34 -2.33 22.14 0.43
C PRO A 34 -2.21 20.67 -0.02
N HIS A 35 -1.82 19.78 0.88
CA HIS A 35 -1.63 18.35 0.58
C HIS A 35 -2.86 17.67 -0.03
N HIS A 36 -4.08 18.03 0.40
CA HIS A 36 -5.32 17.46 -0.14
C HIS A 36 -5.63 17.87 -1.59
N ALA A 37 -4.89 18.81 -2.18
CA ALA A 37 -4.97 19.09 -3.62
C ALA A 37 -4.39 17.93 -4.45
N PHE A 38 -3.53 17.10 -3.86
CA PHE A 38 -2.85 15.99 -4.51
C PHE A 38 -3.61 14.67 -4.30
N LYS A 39 -4.70 14.47 -5.06
CA LYS A 39 -5.59 13.29 -4.93
C LYS A 39 -4.89 11.93 -4.97
N HIS A 40 -3.78 11.80 -5.68
CA HIS A 40 -3.03 10.55 -5.76
C HIS A 40 -2.39 10.16 -4.42
N VAL A 41 -2.06 11.14 -3.58
CA VAL A 41 -1.59 10.92 -2.20
C VAL A 41 -2.75 10.37 -1.36
N ASP A 42 -3.91 11.02 -1.40
CA ASP A 42 -5.08 10.54 -0.65
C ASP A 42 -5.54 9.14 -1.10
N LEU A 43 -5.56 8.89 -2.41
CA LEU A 43 -5.93 7.60 -2.97
C LEU A 43 -4.92 6.51 -2.61
N SER A 44 -3.63 6.86 -2.53
CA SER A 44 -2.58 5.89 -2.16
C SER A 44 -2.72 5.35 -0.74
N LEU A 45 -3.37 6.11 0.13
CA LEU A 45 -3.64 5.72 1.51
C LEU A 45 -4.88 4.83 1.63
N GLN A 46 -5.73 4.71 0.60
CA GLN A 46 -6.97 3.93 0.71
C GLN A 46 -6.67 2.42 0.76
N THR A 47 -7.15 1.77 1.80
CA THR A 47 -6.95 0.33 2.04
C THR A 47 -8.05 -0.54 1.40
N GLY A 48 -9.06 0.09 0.79
CA GLY A 48 -10.26 -0.59 0.28
C GLY A 48 -11.28 -0.97 1.37
N LEU A 49 -10.93 -0.81 2.65
CA LEU A 49 -11.86 -0.95 3.76
C LEU A 49 -12.82 0.25 3.82
N THR A 50 -14.06 0.00 4.21
CA THR A 50 -15.08 1.06 4.34
C THR A 50 -15.80 0.98 5.67
N PRO A 51 -16.31 2.12 6.19
CA PRO A 51 -17.18 2.12 7.36
C PRO A 51 -18.35 1.14 7.21
N GLY A 52 -18.69 0.45 8.30
CA GLY A 52 -19.73 -0.58 8.34
C GLY A 52 -19.24 -2.01 8.10
N MET A 53 -18.03 -2.20 7.54
CA MET A 53 -17.42 -3.53 7.50
C MET A 53 -17.10 -4.04 8.90
N LYS A 54 -17.15 -5.35 9.10
CA LYS A 54 -16.87 -6.03 10.38
C LYS A 54 -15.70 -6.99 10.28
N LEU A 55 -14.96 -7.12 11.37
CA LEU A 55 -13.79 -7.98 11.46
C LEU A 55 -13.63 -8.51 12.89
N GLU A 56 -12.81 -9.53 13.06
CA GLU A 56 -12.40 -10.08 14.35
C GLU A 56 -11.11 -9.40 14.79
N VAL A 57 -11.06 -8.91 16.03
CA VAL A 57 -9.91 -8.21 16.64
C VAL A 57 -9.45 -8.96 17.88
N CYS A 58 -8.14 -9.16 18.02
CA CYS A 58 -7.56 -9.63 19.28
C CYS A 58 -7.76 -8.60 20.41
N VAL A 59 -8.41 -9.01 21.49
CA VAL A 59 -8.66 -8.20 22.70
C VAL A 59 -7.45 -8.32 23.62
N ARG A 60 -6.38 -7.59 23.29
CA ARG A 60 -5.07 -7.66 23.98
C ARG A 60 -5.11 -7.32 25.47
N SER A 61 -6.15 -6.63 25.94
CA SER A 61 -6.34 -6.32 27.36
C SER A 61 -6.76 -7.52 28.20
N GLU A 62 -7.24 -8.61 27.57
CA GLU A 62 -7.69 -9.80 28.28
C GLU A 62 -6.65 -10.93 28.27
N ALA A 63 -6.67 -11.74 29.33
CA ALA A 63 -5.84 -12.94 29.43
C ALA A 63 -6.18 -13.91 28.29
N ASP A 64 -5.14 -14.58 27.78
CA ASP A 64 -5.17 -15.53 26.65
C ASP A 64 -5.48 -14.92 25.27
N GLY A 65 -5.60 -13.58 25.17
CA GLY A 65 -5.79 -12.86 23.91
C GLY A 65 -6.98 -13.36 23.09
N PRO A 66 -8.21 -13.36 23.65
CA PRO A 66 -9.40 -13.77 22.91
C PRO A 66 -9.70 -12.79 21.77
N TYR A 67 -10.52 -13.21 20.82
CA TYR A 67 -10.98 -12.35 19.73
C TYR A 67 -12.41 -11.89 19.98
N TRP A 68 -12.74 -10.72 19.44
CA TRP A 68 -14.10 -10.20 19.42
C TRP A 68 -14.41 -9.47 18.12
N VAL A 69 -15.69 -9.36 17.78
CA VAL A 69 -16.13 -8.66 16.57
C VAL A 69 -16.12 -7.15 16.80
N ALA A 70 -15.59 -6.42 15.83
CA ALA A 70 -15.65 -4.97 15.78
C ALA A 70 -16.12 -4.48 14.40
N SER A 71 -16.83 -3.36 14.41
CA SER A 71 -17.23 -2.61 13.23
C SER A 71 -16.21 -1.50 12.93
N ILE A 72 -15.92 -1.29 11.64
CA ILE A 72 -15.17 -0.13 11.17
C ILE A 72 -16.08 1.09 11.21
N ILE A 73 -15.73 2.08 12.03
CA ILE A 73 -16.48 3.35 12.17
C ILE A 73 -15.94 4.40 11.20
N THR A 74 -14.63 4.47 11.03
CA THR A 74 -13.97 5.45 10.15
C THR A 74 -12.64 4.89 9.66
N THR A 75 -12.27 5.24 8.44
CA THR A 75 -11.01 4.84 7.82
C THR A 75 -10.10 6.05 7.64
N CYS A 76 -8.83 5.91 8.00
CA CYS A 76 -7.82 6.96 7.86
C CYS A 76 -6.49 6.32 7.45
N GLY A 77 -6.35 6.01 6.17
CA GLY A 77 -5.18 5.28 5.70
C GLY A 77 -5.13 3.87 6.29
N GLN A 78 -3.98 3.51 6.87
CA GLN A 78 -3.77 2.27 7.62
C GLN A 78 -4.38 2.30 9.04
N LEU A 79 -4.77 3.46 9.56
CA LEU A 79 -5.43 3.59 10.87
C LEU A 79 -6.96 3.50 10.70
N GLN A 80 -7.57 2.52 11.36
CA GLN A 80 -9.02 2.34 11.40
C GLN A 80 -9.54 2.69 12.78
N LEU A 81 -10.62 3.47 12.83
CA LEU A 81 -11.39 3.67 14.05
C LEU A 81 -12.38 2.51 14.16
N LEU A 82 -12.25 1.68 15.19
CA LEU A 82 -13.06 0.50 15.40
C LEU A 82 -13.96 0.67 16.63
N ARG A 83 -15.10 -0.03 16.62
CA ARG A 83 -15.99 -0.19 17.77
C ARG A 83 -16.36 -1.65 17.94
N TYR A 84 -16.17 -2.20 19.14
CA TYR A 84 -16.60 -3.56 19.45
C TYR A 84 -18.13 -3.68 19.37
N GLU A 85 -18.60 -4.83 18.86
CA GLU A 85 -20.02 -5.18 18.89
C GLU A 85 -20.52 -5.22 20.34
N GLY A 86 -21.70 -4.65 20.56
CA GLY A 86 -22.32 -4.46 21.88
C GLY A 86 -22.19 -3.04 22.46
N TYR A 87 -21.30 -2.18 21.94
CA TYR A 87 -21.24 -0.77 22.35
C TYR A 87 -22.22 0.15 21.59
N HIS A 88 -22.89 -0.34 20.54
CA HIS A 88 -23.89 0.39 19.75
C HIS A 88 -23.42 1.80 19.36
N GLU A 89 -24.05 2.87 19.87
CA GLU A 89 -23.74 4.27 19.56
C GLU A 89 -22.77 4.95 20.55
N ASP A 90 -22.19 4.19 21.50
CA ASP A 90 -21.27 4.72 22.51
C ASP A 90 -19.89 5.03 21.93
N ARG A 91 -19.76 6.22 21.33
CA ARG A 91 -18.51 6.75 20.74
C ARG A 91 -17.33 6.81 21.70
N ARG A 92 -17.55 6.74 23.01
CA ARG A 92 -16.46 6.75 24.01
C ARG A 92 -15.69 5.44 24.05
N ALA A 93 -16.26 4.38 23.49
CA ALA A 93 -15.65 3.05 23.40
C ALA A 93 -14.92 2.82 22.07
N ASP A 94 -14.88 3.82 21.18
CA ASP A 94 -14.16 3.72 19.91
C ASP A 94 -12.65 3.74 20.16
N PHE A 95 -11.91 2.94 19.41
CA PHE A 95 -10.45 2.87 19.54
C PHE A 95 -9.79 2.82 18.16
N TRP A 96 -8.64 3.47 18.05
CA TRP A 96 -7.82 3.42 16.85
C TRP A 96 -7.04 2.13 16.78
N CYS A 97 -6.95 1.58 15.58
CA CYS A 97 -6.32 0.31 15.29
C CYS A 97 -5.47 0.46 14.02
N ASP A 98 -4.20 0.08 14.09
CA ASP A 98 -3.29 0.09 12.95
C ASP A 98 -3.30 -1.27 12.25
N LEU A 99 -3.69 -1.30 10.98
CA LEU A 99 -3.79 -2.54 10.20
C LEU A 99 -2.46 -3.32 10.09
N THR A 100 -1.32 -2.65 10.27
CA THR A 100 0.01 -3.27 10.14
C THR A 100 0.47 -3.96 11.41
N THR A 101 0.00 -3.50 12.58
CA THR A 101 0.46 -4.00 13.88
C THR A 101 -0.63 -4.73 14.66
N ALA A 102 -1.89 -4.53 14.28
CA ALA A 102 -3.03 -5.16 14.92
C ALA A 102 -3.28 -6.56 14.38
N ASP A 103 -3.84 -7.40 15.25
CA ASP A 103 -4.21 -8.75 14.90
C ASP A 103 -5.71 -8.78 14.54
N LEU A 104 -5.97 -8.66 13.24
CA LEU A 104 -7.27 -8.43 12.61
C LEU A 104 -7.55 -9.51 11.57
N HIS A 105 -8.73 -10.10 11.63
CA HIS A 105 -9.10 -11.19 10.74
C HIS A 105 -10.53 -11.04 10.19
N PRO A 106 -10.84 -11.64 9.03
CA PRO A 106 -12.20 -11.69 8.53
C PRO A 106 -13.11 -12.47 9.50
N LEU A 107 -14.42 -12.23 9.44
CA LEU A 107 -15.38 -12.95 10.26
C LEU A 107 -15.30 -14.46 10.01
N GLY A 108 -15.31 -15.25 11.08
CA GLY A 108 -15.21 -16.70 11.06
C GLY A 108 -13.79 -17.25 11.16
N TRP A 109 -12.75 -16.41 11.09
CA TRP A 109 -11.36 -16.85 11.17
C TRP A 109 -11.05 -17.55 12.50
N SER A 110 -11.51 -16.99 13.62
CA SER A 110 -11.28 -17.56 14.95
C SER A 110 -11.87 -18.96 15.08
N ARG A 111 -13.07 -19.18 14.54
CA ARG A 111 -13.71 -20.51 14.50
C ARG A 111 -12.89 -21.50 13.70
N GLN A 112 -12.35 -21.08 12.54
CA GLN A 112 -11.52 -21.95 11.70
C GLN A 112 -10.19 -22.33 12.36
N HIS A 113 -9.63 -21.44 13.18
CA HIS A 113 -8.32 -21.62 13.82
C HIS A 113 -8.40 -22.07 15.29
N GLY A 114 -9.60 -22.41 15.77
CA GLY A 114 -9.82 -22.85 17.16
C GLY A 114 -9.48 -21.78 18.20
N LYS A 115 -9.62 -20.50 17.85
CA LYS A 115 -9.40 -19.37 18.76
C LYS A 115 -10.68 -19.06 19.55
N THR A 116 -10.49 -18.65 20.79
CA THR A 116 -11.58 -18.30 21.70
C THR A 116 -12.19 -16.95 21.31
N MET A 117 -13.49 -16.93 21.04
CA MET A 117 -14.27 -15.70 20.95
C MET A 117 -14.78 -15.34 22.34
N ARG A 118 -14.54 -14.10 22.79
CA ARG A 118 -15.03 -13.61 24.08
C ARG A 118 -15.25 -12.11 24.03
N ALA A 119 -16.41 -11.67 24.52
CA ALA A 119 -16.72 -10.25 24.62
C ALA A 119 -15.80 -9.55 25.64
N PRO A 120 -15.29 -8.33 25.32
CA PRO A 120 -14.56 -7.51 26.28
C PRO A 120 -15.37 -7.26 27.56
N GLU A 121 -14.69 -7.05 28.69
CA GLU A 121 -15.32 -6.74 30.00
C GLU A 121 -16.49 -5.75 29.92
N GLY A 122 -16.29 -4.55 29.36
CA GLY A 122 -17.36 -3.56 29.29
C GLY A 122 -18.54 -3.92 28.36
N VAL A 123 -18.38 -4.90 27.46
CA VAL A 123 -19.52 -5.48 26.70
C VAL A 123 -20.27 -6.47 27.59
N ARG A 124 -19.55 -7.35 28.30
CA ARG A 124 -20.14 -8.36 29.19
C ARG A 124 -20.90 -7.75 30.36
N GLU A 125 -20.44 -6.61 30.87
CA GLU A 125 -21.14 -5.86 31.92
C GLU A 125 -22.50 -5.32 31.44
N LYS A 126 -22.59 -4.93 30.16
CA LYS A 126 -23.80 -4.37 29.55
C LYS A 126 -24.73 -5.45 29.00
N HIS A 127 -24.18 -6.59 28.60
CA HIS A 127 -24.91 -7.67 27.92
C HIS A 127 -24.57 -9.03 28.52
N GLN A 128 -25.49 -9.58 29.33
CA GLN A 128 -25.32 -10.91 29.94
C GLN A 128 -25.31 -12.04 28.88
N ASP A 129 -26.06 -11.86 27.79
CA ASP A 129 -26.12 -12.78 26.64
C ASP A 129 -25.30 -12.23 25.47
N TRP A 130 -23.99 -12.08 25.69
CA TRP A 130 -23.08 -11.62 24.65
C TRP A 130 -22.87 -12.67 23.55
N GLU A 131 -23.16 -13.96 23.81
CA GLU A 131 -23.08 -15.02 22.82
C GLU A 131 -24.11 -14.81 21.70
N ALA A 132 -25.35 -14.41 22.03
CA ALA A 132 -26.33 -14.04 21.01
C ALA A 132 -25.89 -12.84 20.15
N LEU A 133 -25.18 -11.87 20.74
CA LEU A 133 -24.60 -10.75 19.97
C LEU A 133 -23.53 -11.24 18.99
N LEU A 134 -22.68 -12.17 19.42
CA LEU A 134 -21.65 -12.77 18.57
C LEU A 134 -22.29 -13.51 17.39
N GLU A 135 -23.29 -14.36 17.66
CA GLU A 135 -23.99 -15.11 16.61
C GLU A 135 -24.64 -14.18 15.59
N LYS A 136 -25.31 -13.13 16.07
CA LYS A 136 -25.89 -12.11 15.19
C LYS A 136 -24.83 -11.45 14.33
N ALA A 137 -23.73 -10.99 14.92
CA ALA A 137 -22.68 -10.29 14.18
C ALA A 137 -22.01 -11.19 13.13
N LEU A 138 -21.78 -12.47 13.44
CA LEU A 138 -21.21 -13.44 12.51
C LEU A 138 -22.16 -13.83 11.36
N ALA A 139 -23.48 -13.63 11.53
CA ALA A 139 -24.48 -13.88 10.50
C ALA A 139 -24.65 -12.72 9.51
N GLU A 140 -24.08 -11.55 9.78
CA GLU A 140 -24.19 -10.38 8.91
C GLU A 140 -23.22 -10.48 7.71
N GLU A 141 -23.72 -10.20 6.49
CA GLU A 141 -22.92 -10.20 5.26
C GLU A 141 -22.11 -8.91 5.09
N CYS A 142 -21.29 -8.58 6.09
CA CYS A 142 -20.48 -7.34 6.12
C CYS A 142 -19.02 -7.57 6.52
N SER A 143 -18.53 -8.82 6.46
CA SER A 143 -17.13 -9.12 6.76
C SER A 143 -16.19 -8.32 5.87
N ALA A 144 -15.17 -7.73 6.47
CA ALA A 144 -14.02 -7.19 5.75
C ALA A 144 -13.38 -8.32 4.90
N PRO A 145 -12.99 -8.04 3.65
CA PRO A 145 -12.35 -9.03 2.79
C PRO A 145 -10.98 -9.46 3.34
N ALA A 146 -10.73 -10.78 3.37
CA ALA A 146 -9.50 -11.35 3.92
C ALA A 146 -8.24 -10.78 3.27
N ASN A 147 -8.25 -10.61 1.94
CA ASN A 147 -7.12 -10.08 1.19
C ASN A 147 -6.73 -8.66 1.61
N LEU A 148 -7.68 -7.82 2.05
CA LEU A 148 -7.37 -6.46 2.50
C LEU A 148 -6.73 -6.46 3.90
N LEU A 149 -7.09 -7.41 4.75
CA LEU A 149 -6.53 -7.54 6.10
C LEU A 149 -5.15 -8.22 6.07
N GLU A 150 -5.02 -9.33 5.32
CA GLU A 150 -3.78 -10.11 5.24
C GLU A 150 -2.59 -9.34 4.67
N LEU A 151 -2.85 -8.47 3.67
CA LEU A 151 -1.79 -7.65 3.06
C LEU A 151 -1.19 -6.68 4.08
N SER A 152 -2.05 -5.99 4.84
CA SER A 152 -1.60 -5.07 5.87
C SER A 152 -0.91 -5.78 7.03
N GLN A 153 -1.42 -6.94 7.48
CA GLN A 153 -0.82 -7.71 8.57
C GLN A 153 0.57 -8.29 8.25
N ARG A 154 0.88 -8.48 6.97
CA ARG A 154 2.24 -8.86 6.54
C ARG A 154 3.23 -7.70 6.58
N GLY A 155 2.80 -6.53 7.06
CA GLY A 155 3.60 -5.31 7.09
C GLY A 155 3.95 -4.81 5.69
N ARG A 156 3.18 -5.20 4.66
CA ARG A 156 3.43 -4.76 3.29
C ARG A 156 2.37 -3.76 2.87
N ASP A 157 2.76 -2.50 2.81
CA ASP A 157 1.96 -1.49 2.13
C ASP A 157 1.75 -1.91 0.65
N PRO A 158 0.62 -1.60 -0.01
CA PRO A 158 0.44 -1.86 -1.43
C PRO A 158 1.62 -1.36 -2.30
N VAL A 159 2.26 -0.26 -1.90
CA VAL A 159 3.49 0.24 -2.52
C VAL A 159 4.64 -0.76 -2.35
N GLU A 160 4.83 -1.38 -1.19
CA GLU A 160 5.91 -2.34 -0.95
C GLU A 160 5.74 -3.67 -1.73
N LEU A 161 4.51 -3.98 -2.17
CA LEU A 161 4.27 -5.13 -3.04
C LEU A 161 4.84 -4.92 -4.46
N LEU A 162 5.02 -3.66 -4.87
CA LEU A 162 5.62 -3.28 -6.14
C LEU A 162 7.15 -3.21 -5.98
N SER A 163 7.74 -4.34 -5.59
CA SER A 163 9.18 -4.47 -5.37
C SER A 163 9.96 -4.66 -6.66
N ALA A 164 11.28 -4.45 -6.60
CA ALA A 164 12.16 -4.72 -7.73
C ALA A 164 12.01 -6.17 -8.24
N GLY A 165 11.97 -6.34 -9.56
CA GLY A 165 11.74 -7.62 -10.24
C GLY A 165 10.26 -7.96 -10.49
N CYS A 166 9.31 -7.17 -10.01
CA CYS A 166 7.91 -7.29 -10.41
C CYS A 166 7.70 -6.82 -11.86
N TYR A 167 6.76 -7.44 -12.57
CA TYR A 167 6.39 -7.04 -13.93
C TYR A 167 5.01 -6.39 -13.97
N VAL A 168 4.89 -5.40 -14.85
CA VAL A 168 3.68 -4.62 -15.10
C VAL A 168 3.47 -4.49 -16.61
N GLU A 169 2.24 -4.23 -17.01
CA GLU A 169 1.90 -3.83 -18.38
C GLU A 169 1.70 -2.32 -18.44
N LEU A 170 2.38 -1.67 -19.38
CA LEU A 170 2.35 -0.24 -19.59
C LEU A 170 1.59 0.06 -20.89
N GLN A 171 0.44 0.71 -20.78
CA GLN A 171 -0.29 1.21 -21.93
C GLN A 171 0.51 2.34 -22.62
N ASP A 172 0.55 2.31 -23.96
CA ASP A 172 1.25 3.32 -24.76
C ASP A 172 0.63 4.72 -24.54
N ALA A 173 1.47 5.75 -24.57
CA ALA A 173 1.06 7.12 -24.29
C ALA A 173 0.21 7.75 -25.40
N VAL A 174 0.34 7.24 -26.62
CA VAL A 174 -0.24 7.81 -27.84
C VAL A 174 -1.33 6.91 -28.40
N ASP A 175 -1.09 5.59 -28.44
CA ASP A 175 -2.04 4.60 -28.93
C ASP A 175 -2.57 3.71 -27.78
N PRO A 176 -3.77 3.99 -27.24
CA PRO A 176 -4.33 3.21 -26.13
C PRO A 176 -4.61 1.74 -26.50
N GLY A 177 -4.60 1.39 -27.79
CA GLY A 177 -4.70 0.01 -28.26
C GLY A 177 -3.39 -0.78 -28.13
N LEU A 178 -2.29 -0.14 -27.71
CA LEU A 178 -0.99 -0.76 -27.52
C LEU A 178 -0.60 -0.76 -26.04
N ALA A 179 0.09 -1.83 -25.64
CA ALA A 179 0.76 -1.92 -24.34
C ALA A 179 2.09 -2.66 -24.47
N TRP A 180 2.97 -2.54 -23.48
CA TRP A 180 4.19 -3.32 -23.41
C TRP A 180 4.53 -3.73 -21.98
N ALA A 181 5.24 -4.83 -21.82
CA ALA A 181 5.72 -5.26 -20.51
C ALA A 181 6.88 -4.38 -20.03
N ALA A 182 6.89 -4.10 -18.74
CA ALA A 182 8.00 -3.44 -18.06
C ALA A 182 8.30 -4.12 -16.72
N GLU A 183 9.57 -4.12 -16.34
CA GLU A 183 10.05 -4.56 -15.04
C GLU A 183 10.18 -3.36 -14.10
N VAL A 184 9.77 -3.52 -12.84
CA VAL A 184 10.05 -2.57 -11.77
C VAL A 184 11.52 -2.76 -11.36
N GLU A 185 12.38 -1.78 -11.62
CA GLU A 185 13.77 -1.80 -11.14
C GLU A 185 13.90 -1.25 -9.72
N GLU A 186 13.10 -0.23 -9.43
CA GLU A 186 13.18 0.54 -8.20
C GLU A 186 11.80 1.11 -7.87
N ASN A 187 11.52 1.22 -6.57
CA ASN A 187 10.31 1.86 -6.07
C ASN A 187 10.68 2.80 -4.93
N VAL A 188 10.44 4.09 -5.16
CA VAL A 188 10.71 5.15 -4.19
C VAL A 188 9.38 5.81 -3.83
N GLY A 189 8.80 5.40 -2.70
CA GLY A 189 7.55 5.96 -2.19
C GLY A 189 6.37 5.86 -3.17
N GLY A 190 6.31 4.79 -3.97
CA GLY A 190 5.26 4.58 -4.98
C GLY A 190 5.60 5.14 -6.35
N ARG A 191 6.72 5.85 -6.50
CA ARG A 191 7.27 6.20 -7.81
C ARG A 191 8.15 5.05 -8.30
N LEU A 192 7.70 4.38 -9.34
CA LEU A 192 8.34 3.20 -9.90
C LEU A 192 9.29 3.61 -11.03
N LYS A 193 10.53 3.15 -10.95
CA LYS A 193 11.45 3.11 -12.09
C LYS A 193 11.16 1.85 -12.88
N LEU A 194 10.68 2.01 -14.10
CA LEU A 194 10.26 0.92 -14.97
C LEU A 194 11.25 0.75 -16.12
N ARG A 195 11.76 -0.46 -16.34
CA ARG A 195 12.56 -0.85 -17.50
C ARG A 195 11.68 -1.59 -18.50
N LEU A 196 11.67 -1.16 -19.76
CA LEU A 196 10.92 -1.86 -20.80
C LEU A 196 11.54 -3.24 -21.06
N VAL A 197 10.74 -4.30 -21.11
CA VAL A 197 11.25 -5.66 -21.37
C VAL A 197 11.93 -5.71 -22.73
N GLY A 198 13.10 -6.37 -22.81
CA GLY A 198 13.92 -6.47 -24.03
C GLY A 198 14.92 -5.32 -24.21
N THR A 199 15.07 -4.45 -23.19
CA THR A 199 16.03 -3.34 -23.17
C THR A 199 17.14 -3.54 -22.14
N GLU A 200 17.35 -4.78 -21.70
CA GLU A 200 18.35 -5.15 -20.70
C GLU A 200 19.76 -4.77 -21.21
N GLY A 201 20.48 -3.97 -20.42
CA GLY A 201 21.82 -3.48 -20.78
C GLY A 201 21.86 -2.22 -21.63
N LEU A 202 20.72 -1.65 -22.01
CA LEU A 202 20.68 -0.32 -22.62
C LEU A 202 20.79 0.80 -21.57
N PRO A 203 21.31 1.99 -21.93
CA PRO A 203 21.28 3.15 -21.04
C PRO A 203 19.86 3.48 -20.58
N ASP A 204 19.74 4.02 -19.38
CA ASP A 204 18.46 4.37 -18.75
C ASP A 204 17.57 5.20 -19.67
N THR A 205 18.07 6.29 -20.25
CA THR A 205 17.32 6.98 -21.29
C THR A 205 17.65 6.35 -22.64
N PRO A 206 16.68 5.78 -23.36
CA PRO A 206 15.22 5.82 -23.21
C PRO A 206 14.58 4.48 -22.79
N ALA A 207 15.38 3.56 -22.26
CA ALA A 207 14.94 2.22 -21.83
C ALA A 207 14.09 2.22 -20.55
N THR A 208 14.17 3.30 -19.75
CA THR A 208 13.45 3.47 -18.50
C THR A 208 12.57 4.70 -18.45
N LEU A 209 11.57 4.64 -17.58
CA LEU A 209 10.73 5.76 -17.23
C LEU A 209 10.31 5.68 -15.76
N TRP A 210 9.95 6.83 -15.19
CA TRP A 210 9.40 6.92 -13.84
C TRP A 210 7.91 7.21 -13.87
N LEU A 211 7.10 6.36 -13.25
CA LEU A 211 5.67 6.57 -13.09
C LEU A 211 5.24 6.32 -11.65
N PHE A 212 4.25 7.08 -11.17
CA PHE A 212 3.60 6.74 -9.91
C PHE A 212 2.75 5.47 -10.09
N TYR A 213 2.63 4.62 -9.09
CA TYR A 213 1.95 3.32 -9.24
C TYR A 213 0.44 3.43 -9.52
N LEU A 214 -0.18 4.55 -9.18
CA LEU A 214 -1.57 4.86 -9.55
C LEU A 214 -1.69 5.54 -10.92
N HIS A 215 -0.61 5.59 -11.70
CA HIS A 215 -0.65 6.18 -13.03
C HIS A 215 -1.59 5.37 -13.94
N PRO A 216 -2.50 6.01 -14.68
CA PRO A 216 -3.60 5.33 -15.38
C PRO A 216 -3.16 4.38 -16.50
N ARG A 217 -1.91 4.45 -16.94
CA ARG A 217 -1.33 3.54 -17.94
C ARG A 217 -0.67 2.30 -17.35
N LEU A 218 -0.57 2.21 -16.01
CA LEU A 218 0.09 1.10 -15.34
C LEU A 218 -0.95 0.04 -15.00
N HIS A 219 -0.72 -1.18 -15.44
CA HIS A 219 -1.68 -2.27 -15.31
C HIS A 219 -1.00 -3.56 -14.83
N PRO A 220 -1.75 -4.45 -14.14
CA PRO A 220 -1.25 -5.77 -13.80
C PRO A 220 -1.05 -6.63 -15.06
N PRO A 221 -0.15 -7.64 -15.02
CA PRO A 221 0.00 -8.62 -16.09
C PRO A 221 -1.34 -9.27 -16.47
N GLY A 222 -1.61 -9.39 -17.78
CA GLY A 222 -2.85 -9.93 -18.35
C GLY A 222 -3.89 -8.88 -18.74
N TRP A 223 -3.79 -7.63 -18.25
CA TRP A 223 -4.75 -6.57 -18.52
C TRP A 223 -4.91 -6.24 -20.01
N ALA A 224 -3.81 -6.17 -20.75
CA ALA A 224 -3.79 -5.87 -22.17
C ALA A 224 -4.59 -6.89 -22.96
N LYS A 225 -4.45 -8.17 -22.62
CA LYS A 225 -5.22 -9.26 -23.25
C LYS A 225 -6.72 -9.13 -22.96
N GLU A 226 -7.10 -8.82 -21.72
CA GLU A 226 -8.50 -8.63 -21.31
C GLU A 226 -9.16 -7.44 -22.02
N HIS A 227 -8.39 -6.39 -22.31
CA HIS A 227 -8.88 -5.15 -22.92
C HIS A 227 -8.66 -5.10 -24.44
N GLY A 228 -8.18 -6.19 -25.05
CA GLY A 228 -7.92 -6.26 -26.49
C GLY A 228 -6.76 -5.40 -26.98
N CYS A 229 -5.88 -4.95 -26.08
CA CYS A 229 -4.67 -4.24 -26.42
C CYS A 229 -3.63 -5.20 -27.03
N THR A 230 -2.88 -4.70 -28.00
CA THR A 230 -1.79 -5.45 -28.61
C THR A 230 -0.48 -5.21 -27.86
N LEU A 231 0.17 -6.27 -27.39
CA LEU A 231 1.50 -6.16 -26.81
C LEU A 231 2.54 -5.87 -27.89
N LYS A 232 3.07 -4.65 -27.91
CA LYS A 232 4.14 -4.22 -28.83
C LYS A 232 5.16 -3.33 -28.13
N PRO A 233 6.46 -3.49 -28.44
CA PRO A 233 7.47 -2.59 -27.90
C PRO A 233 7.20 -1.16 -28.41
N PRO A 234 7.46 -0.11 -27.60
CA PRO A 234 7.27 1.27 -28.02
C PRO A 234 7.98 1.55 -29.34
N SER A 235 7.23 2.10 -30.29
CA SER A 235 7.73 2.34 -31.64
C SER A 235 8.73 3.51 -31.63
N GLY A 236 10.03 3.20 -31.75
CA GLY A 236 11.02 4.27 -31.93
C GLY A 236 12.49 3.93 -31.73
N GLN A 237 12.90 3.00 -30.87
CA GLN A 237 14.32 2.99 -30.45
C GLN A 237 15.03 1.64 -30.36
N TRP A 238 14.37 0.48 -30.26
CA TRP A 238 15.12 -0.78 -30.03
C TRP A 238 14.48 -1.99 -30.69
N ARG A 239 15.33 -2.90 -31.21
CA ARG A 239 14.93 -4.23 -31.64
C ARG A 239 15.17 -5.18 -30.46
N PRO A 240 14.17 -5.94 -29.99
CA PRO A 240 14.38 -6.91 -28.92
C PRO A 240 15.48 -7.89 -29.29
N VAL A 241 16.42 -8.15 -28.37
CA VAL A 241 17.41 -9.22 -28.52
C VAL A 241 16.73 -10.52 -28.13
N GLY A 242 16.26 -11.27 -29.14
CA GLY A 242 15.69 -12.61 -28.94
C GLY A 242 14.16 -12.62 -28.76
N SER A 243 13.56 -13.72 -29.19
CA SER A 243 12.12 -13.95 -29.21
C SER A 243 11.55 -14.04 -27.80
N VAL A 244 11.18 -12.91 -27.19
CA VAL A 244 10.26 -12.88 -26.05
C VAL A 244 8.84 -12.91 -26.60
N PHE A 245 8.43 -14.08 -27.11
CA PHE A 245 7.02 -14.39 -27.31
C PHE A 245 6.57 -15.24 -26.12
N CYS A 246 5.46 -14.81 -25.51
CA CYS A 246 4.73 -15.45 -24.40
C CYS A 246 5.21 -15.09 -22.99
N LEU A 247 4.63 -14.03 -22.44
CA LEU A 247 4.06 -14.03 -21.09
C LEU A 247 2.55 -13.87 -21.21
#